data_AF-A0A0D3CUX3-F1
#
_entry.id   AF-A0A0D3CUX3-F1
#
_cell.length_a   1.000
_cell.length_b   1.000
_cell.length_c   1.000
_cell.angle_alpha   90.00
_cell.angle_beta   90.00
_cell.angle_gamma   90.00
#
_symmetry.space_group_name_H-M   'P 1'
#
loop_
_entity.id
_entity.type
_entity.pdbx_description
1 polymer ?
#
loop_
_entity_poly.entity_id
_entity_poly.type
_entity_poly.pdbx_seq_one_letter_code
_entity_poly.pdbx_strand_id
1 'polypeptide(L)'
;MESAKSNINGHQNVIVMRHGDRMDRFEPLWASTAERPWDPPLIHDGKVRAFHTGQRISSHVAFPIHRVFVSPFLRCIQTAVEVVAGLSAVPSIDNSKLKVAIEFGLCEILNSLAIKSNVAPKDGKFDFSISDLEAMFPEGTMDHNVDMVYKELPQWGESAEGFRERYVNTLKVLAQKYPSENLLLITHRGGVSTILYKYLKDATKRLVNYCGCVDLRRRDGFGESVDFEVVTSHGVSFREHNVPIHDPGTPPTTIRAAMASSANSNTTDEYQNILMMRHGDRIDKINPLWLDTASRPWDPPLVQDGLVRAFQTGQRIRSQIQFPIHRVFVSPFIRCVQTASEVIAALSAVDLNPHATSSKDVISMDKSKLKVSIEFGLSEMLNSMAIMPEVAPKDGKFDFKISDLEAMFPEGMVDHDVDPVYKEMPEWGETVEECTERFLGLVKTLADKYPSENLLLFTHGEGVRTTFATYKKVDTYDVEYCACAELRRKVSSQDGSTKAGGFEVMTSLGEVGIKYHSLTTTADK
;
A
#
# COMPACT_ATOMS: atom_id res chain seq x y z
N MET A 1 -16.85 -5.04 -44.41
CA MET A 1 -15.53 -4.64 -43.91
C MET A 1 -15.61 -3.19 -43.51
N GLU A 2 -15.98 -2.90 -42.27
CA GLU A 2 -15.72 -1.57 -41.71
C GLU A 2 -14.27 -1.59 -41.21
N SER A 3 -13.44 -0.68 -41.73
CA SER A 3 -12.09 -0.53 -41.22
C SER A 3 -12.15 0.02 -39.81
N ALA A 4 -11.70 -0.76 -38.82
CA ALA A 4 -11.43 -0.24 -37.49
C ALA A 4 -10.52 0.98 -37.64
N LYS A 5 -10.97 2.14 -37.14
CA LYS A 5 -10.18 3.37 -37.18
C LYS A 5 -8.87 3.11 -36.45
N SER A 6 -7.74 3.46 -37.05
CA SER A 6 -6.44 3.38 -36.39
C SER A 6 -6.47 4.14 -35.06
N ASN A 7 -5.63 3.74 -34.10
CA ASN A 7 -5.41 4.54 -32.90
C ASN A 7 -5.14 6.00 -33.30
N ILE A 8 -5.75 6.94 -32.59
CA ILE A 8 -5.89 8.35 -33.02
C ILE A 8 -4.55 9.03 -33.33
N ASN A 9 -3.45 8.52 -32.75
CA ASN A 9 -2.08 9.01 -32.94
C ASN A 9 -1.11 8.00 -33.61
N GLY A 10 -1.59 6.88 -34.18
CA GLY A 10 -0.73 5.85 -34.81
C GLY A 10 0.20 5.11 -33.83
N HIS A 11 -0.26 4.91 -32.59
CA HIS A 11 0.46 4.20 -31.54
C HIS A 11 -0.50 3.28 -30.78
N GLN A 12 -0.01 2.09 -30.42
CA GLN A 12 -0.66 1.15 -29.53
C GLN A 12 -0.09 1.30 -28.12
N ASN A 13 -0.96 1.31 -27.12
CA ASN A 13 -0.60 1.36 -25.70
C ASN A 13 -0.83 -0.01 -25.05
N VAL A 14 0.07 -0.42 -24.16
CA VAL A 14 -0.02 -1.69 -23.43
C VAL A 14 0.36 -1.47 -21.97
N ILE A 15 -0.56 -1.77 -21.06
CA ILE A 15 -0.32 -1.73 -19.61
C ILE A 15 0.03 -3.14 -19.13
N VAL A 16 1.07 -3.29 -18.31
CA VAL A 16 1.47 -4.57 -17.69
C VAL A 16 1.42 -4.42 -16.17
N MET A 17 0.48 -5.12 -15.53
CA MET A 17 0.03 -4.86 -14.15
C MET A 17 0.18 -6.09 -13.25
N ARG A 18 0.77 -5.93 -12.06
CA ARG A 18 0.82 -6.98 -11.04
C ARG A 18 -0.56 -7.19 -10.39
N HIS A 19 -0.91 -8.43 -10.07
CA HIS A 19 -2.07 -8.77 -9.24
C HIS A 19 -2.12 -8.04 -7.88
N GLY A 20 -3.29 -8.05 -7.23
CA GLY A 20 -3.52 -7.51 -5.89
C GLY A 20 -2.93 -8.33 -4.73
N ASP A 21 -3.18 -7.87 -3.51
CA ASP A 21 -2.72 -8.45 -2.24
C ASP A 21 -3.24 -9.88 -2.00
N ARG A 22 -2.33 -10.83 -1.69
CA ARG A 22 -2.61 -12.28 -1.60
C ARG A 22 -2.93 -12.74 -0.19
N MET A 23 -3.87 -13.69 -0.05
CA MET A 23 -4.26 -14.34 1.22
C MET A 23 -3.10 -14.94 2.01
N ASP A 24 -2.16 -15.64 1.35
CA ASP A 24 -1.02 -16.31 1.98
C ASP A 24 -0.01 -15.37 2.68
N ARG A 25 -0.16 -14.06 2.50
CA ARG A 25 0.65 -13.04 3.17
C ARG A 25 0.04 -12.54 4.48
N PHE A 26 -1.23 -12.83 4.73
CA PHE A 26 -2.00 -12.37 5.90
C PHE A 26 -2.55 -13.52 6.73
N GLU A 27 -2.64 -14.74 6.17
CA GLU A 27 -3.08 -15.95 6.87
C GLU A 27 -1.90 -16.92 7.12
N PRO A 28 -1.33 -16.97 8.35
CA PRO A 28 -0.16 -17.80 8.65
C PRO A 28 -0.36 -19.30 8.41
N LEU A 29 -1.60 -19.79 8.53
CA LEU A 29 -1.96 -21.20 8.34
C LEU A 29 -2.35 -21.56 6.90
N TRP A 30 -2.39 -20.60 5.97
CA TRP A 30 -2.83 -20.82 4.58
C TRP A 30 -2.14 -22.02 3.92
N ALA A 31 -0.82 -22.12 4.07
CA ALA A 31 -0.02 -23.15 3.44
C ALA A 31 -0.33 -24.59 3.95
N SER A 32 -0.97 -24.73 5.11
CA SER A 32 -1.35 -26.02 5.70
C SER A 32 -2.85 -26.32 5.64
N THR A 33 -3.70 -25.34 5.34
CA THR A 33 -5.17 -25.51 5.31
C THR A 33 -5.77 -25.39 3.91
N ALA A 34 -5.10 -24.73 2.96
CA ALA A 34 -5.61 -24.58 1.61
C ALA A 34 -5.44 -25.85 0.77
N GLU A 35 -6.44 -26.16 -0.06
CA GLU A 35 -6.36 -27.19 -1.09
C GLU A 35 -5.28 -26.89 -2.14
N ARG A 36 -5.11 -25.60 -2.48
CA ARG A 36 -4.16 -25.09 -3.47
C ARG A 36 -3.24 -24.04 -2.83
N PRO A 37 -2.30 -24.43 -1.95
CA PRO A 37 -1.50 -23.48 -1.18
C PRO A 37 -0.56 -22.62 -2.06
N TRP A 38 -0.27 -23.08 -3.28
CA TRP A 38 0.50 -22.37 -4.32
C TRP A 38 -0.30 -21.30 -5.09
N ASP A 39 -1.64 -21.30 -5.03
CA ASP A 39 -2.50 -20.29 -5.66
C ASP A 39 -3.47 -19.63 -4.67
N PRO A 40 -2.94 -18.76 -3.79
CA PRO A 40 -3.78 -17.98 -2.89
C PRO A 40 -4.70 -17.02 -3.65
N PRO A 41 -5.98 -16.88 -3.21
CA PRO A 41 -6.84 -15.80 -3.68
C PRO A 41 -6.32 -14.44 -3.19
N LEU A 42 -6.96 -13.38 -3.66
CA LEU A 42 -6.81 -12.06 -3.07
C LEU A 42 -7.47 -11.99 -1.69
N ILE A 43 -6.88 -11.23 -0.77
CA ILE A 43 -7.65 -10.65 0.34
C ILE A 43 -8.59 -9.57 -0.21
N HIS A 44 -9.57 -9.14 0.59
CA HIS A 44 -10.47 -8.06 0.15
C HIS A 44 -9.71 -6.73 -0.10
N ASP A 45 -8.54 -6.46 0.51
CA ASP A 45 -7.66 -5.33 0.05
C ASP A 45 -7.27 -5.51 -1.41
N GLY A 46 -6.80 -6.70 -1.78
CA GLY A 46 -6.34 -6.99 -3.12
C GLY A 46 -7.45 -6.77 -4.15
N LYS A 47 -8.69 -7.11 -3.78
CA LYS A 47 -9.88 -6.89 -4.61
C LYS A 47 -10.21 -5.41 -4.77
N VAL A 48 -10.41 -4.67 -3.67
CA VAL A 48 -10.83 -3.27 -3.78
C VAL A 48 -9.69 -2.40 -4.32
N ARG A 49 -8.41 -2.69 -4.01
CA ARG A 49 -7.25 -2.09 -4.70
C ARG A 49 -7.29 -2.33 -6.21
N ALA A 50 -7.64 -3.54 -6.66
CA ALA A 50 -7.75 -3.86 -8.08
C ALA A 50 -8.89 -3.06 -8.74
N PHE A 51 -10.07 -2.98 -8.12
CA PHE A 51 -11.18 -2.14 -8.59
C PHE A 51 -10.79 -0.66 -8.75
N HIS A 52 -10.19 -0.07 -7.71
CA HIS A 52 -9.71 1.30 -7.74
C HIS A 52 -8.63 1.51 -8.81
N THR A 53 -7.79 0.51 -9.07
CA THR A 53 -6.79 0.57 -10.16
C THR A 53 -7.47 0.58 -11.53
N GLY A 54 -8.57 -0.17 -11.72
CA GLY A 54 -9.39 -0.09 -12.93
C GLY A 54 -10.01 1.28 -13.14
N GLN A 55 -10.62 1.87 -12.10
CA GLN A 55 -11.15 3.24 -12.15
C GLN A 55 -10.06 4.26 -12.47
N ARG A 56 -8.88 4.11 -11.85
CA ARG A 56 -7.73 4.98 -12.08
C ARG A 56 -7.27 4.92 -13.54
N ILE A 57 -7.08 3.72 -14.08
CA ILE A 57 -6.70 3.53 -15.50
C ILE A 57 -7.74 4.24 -16.38
N SER A 58 -9.04 3.95 -16.20
CA SER A 58 -10.13 4.58 -16.95
C SER A 58 -10.17 6.12 -16.85
N SER A 59 -9.70 6.70 -15.75
CA SER A 59 -9.75 8.16 -15.52
C SER A 59 -8.48 8.90 -15.94
N HIS A 60 -7.31 8.24 -15.93
CA HIS A 60 -6.01 8.90 -16.07
C HIS A 60 -5.25 8.55 -17.36
N VAL A 61 -5.51 7.39 -17.99
CA VAL A 61 -4.89 7.08 -19.27
C VAL A 61 -5.72 7.66 -20.42
N ALA A 62 -5.07 8.36 -21.34
CA ALA A 62 -5.74 9.06 -22.44
C ALA A 62 -6.21 8.12 -23.58
N PHE A 63 -6.48 6.85 -23.28
CA PHE A 63 -6.84 5.81 -24.25
C PHE A 63 -7.77 4.74 -23.64
N PRO A 64 -8.74 4.20 -24.40
CA PRO A 64 -9.58 3.10 -23.91
C PRO A 64 -8.80 1.78 -23.92
N ILE A 65 -9.01 0.95 -22.89
CA ILE A 65 -8.57 -0.46 -22.88
C ILE A 65 -9.58 -1.26 -23.70
N HIS A 66 -9.09 -2.01 -24.69
CA HIS A 66 -9.95 -2.82 -25.56
C HIS A 66 -9.96 -4.29 -25.12
N ARG A 67 -8.83 -4.78 -24.56
CA ARG A 67 -8.67 -6.16 -24.16
C ARG A 67 -7.78 -6.33 -22.95
N VAL A 68 -8.22 -7.19 -22.03
CA VAL A 68 -7.46 -7.67 -20.88
C VAL A 68 -6.98 -9.10 -21.15
N PHE A 69 -5.67 -9.33 -21.00
CA PHE A 69 -5.09 -10.66 -20.91
C PHE A 69 -4.72 -10.94 -19.47
N VAL A 70 -5.05 -12.13 -18.97
CA VAL A 70 -4.86 -12.46 -17.55
C VAL A 70 -4.20 -13.82 -17.35
N SER A 71 -3.26 -13.87 -16.41
CA SER A 71 -2.66 -15.10 -15.90
C SER A 71 -3.71 -16.04 -15.29
N PRO A 72 -3.64 -17.38 -15.49
CA PRO A 72 -4.64 -18.32 -14.97
C PRO A 72 -4.66 -18.47 -13.44
N PHE A 73 -3.65 -17.96 -12.73
CA PHE A 73 -3.63 -17.96 -11.25
C PHE A 73 -4.80 -17.14 -10.68
N LEU A 74 -5.53 -17.70 -9.71
CA LEU A 74 -6.75 -17.16 -9.09
C LEU A 74 -6.60 -15.71 -8.63
N ARG A 75 -5.48 -15.34 -8.03
CA ARG A 75 -5.17 -13.94 -7.66
C ARG A 75 -5.17 -12.97 -8.84
N CYS A 76 -4.71 -13.41 -10.00
CA CYS A 76 -4.69 -12.60 -11.21
C CYS A 76 -6.08 -12.51 -11.83
N ILE A 77 -6.81 -13.64 -11.88
CA ILE A 77 -8.22 -13.68 -12.31
C ILE A 77 -9.07 -12.73 -11.45
N GLN A 78 -8.99 -12.84 -10.13
CA GLN A 78 -9.68 -11.93 -9.20
C GLN A 78 -9.22 -10.47 -9.35
N THR A 79 -7.95 -10.21 -9.68
CA THR A 79 -7.51 -8.83 -9.99
C THR A 79 -8.19 -8.33 -11.26
N ALA A 80 -8.26 -9.17 -12.30
CA ALA A 80 -8.85 -8.79 -13.58
C ALA A 80 -10.36 -8.56 -13.48
N VAL A 81 -11.11 -9.38 -12.74
CA VAL A 81 -12.56 -9.19 -12.49
C VAL A 81 -12.82 -7.80 -11.91
N GLU A 82 -12.09 -7.45 -10.84
CA GLU A 82 -12.26 -6.19 -10.14
C GLU A 82 -11.79 -5.00 -10.99
N VAL A 83 -10.66 -5.13 -11.71
CA VAL A 83 -10.19 -4.10 -12.66
C VAL A 83 -11.18 -3.87 -13.80
N VAL A 84 -11.77 -4.91 -14.37
CA VAL A 84 -12.81 -4.82 -15.41
C VAL A 84 -14.04 -4.07 -14.89
N ALA A 85 -14.49 -4.38 -13.67
CA ALA A 85 -15.57 -3.65 -13.02
C ALA A 85 -15.21 -2.17 -12.79
N GLY A 86 -13.99 -1.89 -12.32
CA GLY A 86 -13.49 -0.52 -12.11
C GLY A 86 -13.36 0.29 -13.40
N LEU A 87 -12.88 -0.32 -14.49
CA LEU A 87 -12.85 0.29 -15.83
C LEU A 87 -14.26 0.69 -16.29
N SER A 88 -15.24 -0.20 -16.04
CA SER A 88 -16.63 -0.05 -16.46
C SER A 88 -17.44 0.93 -15.61
N ALA A 89 -16.97 1.25 -14.40
CA ALA A 89 -17.65 2.15 -13.46
C ALA A 89 -17.48 3.66 -13.80
N VAL A 90 -16.65 4.01 -14.78
CA VAL A 90 -16.35 5.40 -15.14
C VAL A 90 -17.10 5.80 -16.43
N PRO A 91 -18.10 6.70 -16.39
CA PRO A 91 -19.01 6.96 -17.52
C PRO A 91 -18.37 7.59 -18.78
N SER A 92 -17.14 8.08 -18.69
CA SER A 92 -16.48 8.83 -19.77
C SER A 92 -15.78 7.96 -20.82
N ILE A 93 -15.68 6.64 -20.62
CA ILE A 93 -15.08 5.71 -21.59
C ILE A 93 -16.06 4.58 -21.93
N ASP A 94 -16.32 4.39 -23.23
CA ASP A 94 -17.10 3.25 -23.74
C ASP A 94 -16.29 1.95 -23.66
N ASN A 95 -16.37 1.31 -22.50
CA ASN A 95 -15.83 -0.03 -22.26
C ASN A 95 -16.83 -1.15 -22.60
N SER A 96 -17.96 -0.87 -23.27
CA SER A 96 -19.01 -1.89 -23.59
C SER A 96 -18.56 -2.99 -24.55
N LYS A 97 -17.34 -2.88 -25.09
CA LYS A 97 -16.69 -3.84 -26.00
C LYS A 97 -15.40 -4.43 -25.42
N LEU A 98 -15.13 -4.19 -24.13
CA LEU A 98 -13.97 -4.72 -23.42
C LEU A 98 -14.01 -6.25 -23.41
N LYS A 99 -12.91 -6.87 -23.83
CA LYS A 99 -12.77 -8.33 -23.90
C LYS A 99 -11.76 -8.84 -22.88
N VAL A 100 -12.02 -9.98 -22.25
CA VAL A 100 -11.07 -10.67 -21.37
C VAL A 100 -10.67 -12.01 -22.00
N ALA A 101 -9.40 -12.38 -21.87
CA ALA A 101 -8.92 -13.72 -22.21
C ALA A 101 -7.80 -14.19 -21.26
N ILE A 102 -7.76 -15.49 -20.98
CA ILE A 102 -6.70 -16.11 -20.19
C ILE A 102 -5.48 -16.37 -21.10
N GLU A 103 -4.27 -16.13 -20.60
CA GLU A 103 -3.01 -16.38 -21.31
C GLU A 103 -2.01 -17.06 -20.38
N PHE A 104 -1.59 -18.28 -20.72
CA PHE A 104 -0.63 -19.05 -19.91
C PHE A 104 0.78 -18.48 -20.00
N GLY A 105 1.11 -17.74 -21.08
CA GLY A 105 2.34 -16.96 -21.19
C GLY A 105 2.50 -15.92 -20.08
N LEU A 106 1.40 -15.51 -19.42
CA LEU A 106 1.39 -14.62 -18.25
C LEU A 106 1.44 -15.37 -16.90
N CYS A 107 1.70 -16.68 -16.84
CA CYS A 107 1.87 -17.38 -15.57
C CYS A 107 3.11 -16.89 -14.79
N GLU A 108 3.13 -17.10 -13.46
CA GLU A 108 4.32 -16.82 -12.63
C GLU A 108 5.51 -17.66 -13.07
N ILE A 109 6.74 -17.34 -12.63
CA ILE A 109 7.87 -18.24 -12.81
C ILE A 109 7.63 -19.54 -12.02
N LEU A 110 7.57 -20.68 -12.71
CA LEU A 110 7.23 -21.96 -12.09
C LEU A 110 8.48 -22.65 -11.51
N ASN A 111 9.05 -22.05 -10.48
CA ASN A 111 10.17 -22.60 -9.73
C ASN A 111 10.21 -22.09 -8.27
N SER A 112 11.24 -22.51 -7.53
CA SER A 112 11.48 -22.18 -6.12
C SER A 112 11.77 -20.69 -5.83
N LEU A 113 11.97 -19.83 -6.84
CA LEU A 113 12.18 -18.39 -6.67
C LEU A 113 10.88 -17.64 -6.36
N ALA A 114 9.72 -18.16 -6.81
CA ALA A 114 8.42 -17.52 -6.59
C ALA A 114 7.42 -18.41 -5.83
N ILE A 115 7.53 -19.74 -5.94
CA ILE A 115 6.64 -20.70 -5.30
C ILE A 115 7.50 -21.57 -4.38
N LYS A 116 7.26 -21.55 -3.06
CA LYS A 116 8.08 -22.34 -2.13
C LYS A 116 7.95 -23.83 -2.44
N SER A 117 9.06 -24.58 -2.45
CA SER A 117 9.06 -26.00 -2.80
C SER A 117 8.15 -26.87 -1.92
N ASN A 118 7.82 -26.43 -0.70
CA ASN A 118 6.91 -27.12 0.21
C ASN A 118 5.42 -26.83 -0.04
N VAL A 119 5.07 -25.88 -0.92
CA VAL A 119 3.67 -25.59 -1.32
C VAL A 119 3.40 -25.91 -2.79
N ALA A 120 4.43 -26.17 -3.59
CA ALA A 120 4.28 -26.58 -4.98
C ALA A 120 3.57 -27.96 -5.10
N PRO A 121 2.79 -28.19 -6.18
CA PRO A 121 2.22 -29.50 -6.48
C PRO A 121 3.29 -30.59 -6.50
N LYS A 122 3.04 -31.73 -5.83
CA LYS A 122 4.02 -32.83 -5.70
C LYS A 122 4.31 -33.54 -7.02
N ASP A 123 3.37 -33.49 -7.95
CA ASP A 123 3.46 -34.00 -9.32
C ASP A 123 3.93 -32.94 -10.33
N GLY A 124 4.20 -31.71 -9.86
CA GLY A 124 4.60 -30.57 -10.68
C GLY A 124 3.46 -29.94 -11.51
N LYS A 125 2.21 -30.38 -11.34
CA LYS A 125 1.08 -29.92 -12.17
C LYS A 125 0.31 -28.76 -11.54
N PHE A 126 0.31 -27.64 -12.24
CA PHE A 126 -0.42 -26.43 -11.87
C PHE A 126 -1.78 -26.42 -12.60
N ASP A 127 -2.66 -27.35 -12.25
CA ASP A 127 -3.95 -27.52 -12.93
C ASP A 127 -4.86 -26.32 -12.68
N PHE A 128 -5.65 -25.88 -13.66
CA PHE A 128 -6.63 -24.82 -13.51
C PHE A 128 -7.98 -25.24 -14.13
N SER A 129 -9.07 -25.02 -13.40
CA SER A 129 -10.42 -25.18 -13.96
C SER A 129 -10.77 -23.92 -14.74
N ILE A 130 -10.45 -23.91 -16.04
CA ILE A 130 -10.58 -22.71 -16.88
C ILE A 130 -12.02 -22.22 -16.90
N SER A 131 -13.01 -23.11 -17.02
CA SER A 131 -14.43 -22.74 -16.96
C SER A 131 -14.82 -22.00 -15.67
N ASP A 132 -14.27 -22.40 -14.52
CA ASP A 132 -14.62 -21.78 -13.23
C ASP A 132 -13.96 -20.40 -13.09
N LEU A 133 -12.78 -20.21 -13.69
CA LEU A 133 -12.08 -18.93 -13.74
C LEU A 133 -12.75 -17.96 -14.73
N GLU A 134 -13.19 -18.45 -15.89
CA GLU A 134 -13.94 -17.66 -16.87
C GLU A 134 -15.32 -17.24 -16.32
N ALA A 135 -16.00 -18.12 -15.57
CA ALA A 135 -17.27 -17.83 -14.91
C ALA A 135 -17.19 -16.78 -13.80
N MET A 136 -16.00 -16.33 -13.40
CA MET A 136 -15.83 -15.22 -12.46
C MET A 136 -16.08 -13.84 -13.10
N PHE A 137 -16.05 -13.74 -14.43
CA PHE A 137 -16.26 -12.49 -15.16
C PHE A 137 -17.74 -12.28 -15.50
N PRO A 138 -18.20 -11.01 -15.67
CA PRO A 138 -19.55 -10.73 -16.12
C PRO A 138 -19.86 -11.37 -17.47
N GLU A 139 -21.10 -11.83 -17.65
CA GLU A 139 -21.56 -12.49 -18.88
C GLU A 139 -21.26 -11.62 -20.13
N GLY A 140 -20.77 -12.27 -21.20
CA GLY A 140 -20.38 -11.60 -22.45
C GLY A 140 -19.01 -10.93 -22.47
N THR A 141 -18.29 -10.87 -21.33
CA THR A 141 -16.95 -10.25 -21.26
C THR A 141 -15.83 -11.13 -21.83
N MET A 142 -15.96 -12.46 -21.72
CA MET A 142 -14.93 -13.41 -22.14
C MET A 142 -14.86 -13.57 -23.66
N ASP A 143 -13.66 -13.51 -24.23
CA ASP A 143 -13.41 -13.81 -25.65
C ASP A 143 -12.74 -15.19 -25.82
N HIS A 144 -13.58 -16.23 -25.88
CA HIS A 144 -13.16 -17.62 -26.06
C HIS A 144 -12.53 -17.92 -27.43
N ASN A 145 -12.49 -16.95 -28.36
CA ASN A 145 -11.87 -17.12 -29.69
C ASN A 145 -10.41 -16.64 -29.74
N VAL A 146 -9.83 -16.26 -28.59
CA VAL A 146 -8.42 -15.92 -28.48
C VAL A 146 -7.55 -17.17 -28.60
N ASP A 147 -6.78 -17.23 -29.68
CA ASP A 147 -5.68 -18.18 -29.80
C ASP A 147 -4.49 -17.68 -28.95
N MET A 148 -4.26 -18.34 -27.81
CA MET A 148 -3.20 -18.01 -26.84
C MET A 148 -1.80 -18.13 -27.45
N VAL A 149 -0.86 -17.32 -26.97
CA VAL A 149 0.57 -17.42 -27.32
C VAL A 149 1.16 -18.72 -26.75
N TYR A 150 0.81 -19.05 -25.51
CA TYR A 150 1.17 -20.33 -24.88
C TYR A 150 -0.10 -21.09 -24.51
N LYS A 151 -0.23 -22.32 -25.04
CA LYS A 151 -1.38 -23.21 -24.81
C LYS A 151 -1.20 -24.13 -23.61
N GLU A 152 0.03 -24.19 -23.08
CA GLU A 152 0.43 -24.96 -21.91
C GLU A 152 1.27 -24.07 -20.99
N LEU A 153 1.27 -24.40 -19.70
CA LEU A 153 2.16 -23.78 -18.72
C LEU A 153 3.61 -24.27 -18.93
N PRO A 154 4.62 -23.48 -18.57
CA PRO A 154 6.00 -23.98 -18.52
C PRO A 154 6.11 -25.11 -17.49
N GLN A 155 7.14 -25.94 -17.64
CA GLN A 155 7.41 -27.02 -16.69
C GLN A 155 7.95 -26.48 -15.36
N TRP A 156 7.69 -27.20 -14.27
CA TRP A 156 8.28 -26.89 -12.96
C TRP A 156 9.81 -26.97 -13.03
N GLY A 157 10.49 -25.96 -12.48
CA GLY A 157 11.93 -25.77 -12.63
C GLY A 157 12.32 -24.81 -13.77
N GLU A 158 11.38 -24.03 -14.29
CA GLU A 158 11.61 -23.00 -15.32
C GLU A 158 12.83 -22.11 -14.97
N SER A 159 13.74 -21.89 -15.94
CA SER A 159 14.91 -21.05 -15.72
C SER A 159 14.53 -19.55 -15.68
N ALA A 160 15.29 -18.76 -14.93
CA ALA A 160 15.08 -17.30 -14.88
C ALA A 160 15.32 -16.60 -16.23
N GLU A 161 15.97 -17.26 -17.19
CA GLU A 161 16.15 -16.80 -18.56
C GLU A 161 14.94 -17.14 -19.43
N GLY A 162 14.53 -18.42 -19.46
CA GLY A 162 13.34 -18.86 -20.21
C GLY A 162 12.05 -18.15 -19.75
N PHE A 163 11.93 -17.86 -18.45
CA PHE A 163 10.88 -17.00 -17.92
C PHE A 163 10.85 -15.60 -18.57
N ARG A 164 12.02 -14.96 -18.72
CA ARG A 164 12.12 -13.62 -19.31
C ARG A 164 11.79 -13.66 -20.80
N GLU A 165 12.31 -14.66 -21.51
CA GLU A 165 12.03 -14.87 -22.93
C GLU A 165 10.55 -15.09 -23.18
N ARG A 166 9.90 -15.99 -22.42
CA ARG A 166 8.46 -16.22 -22.45
C ARG A 166 7.67 -14.94 -22.23
N TYR A 167 8.02 -14.13 -21.22
CA TYR A 167 7.31 -12.88 -20.95
C TYR A 167 7.44 -11.85 -22.06
N VAL A 168 8.66 -11.62 -22.55
CA VAL A 168 8.93 -10.66 -23.63
C VAL A 168 8.28 -11.12 -24.94
N ASN A 169 8.28 -12.43 -25.22
CA ASN A 169 7.59 -13.02 -26.35
C ASN A 169 6.06 -12.84 -26.25
N THR A 170 5.47 -13.20 -25.10
CA THR A 170 4.02 -13.06 -24.86
C THR A 170 3.55 -11.63 -25.10
N LEU A 171 4.20 -10.63 -24.50
CA LEU A 171 3.90 -9.21 -24.74
C LEU A 171 3.97 -8.84 -26.23
N LYS A 172 5.05 -9.24 -26.92
CA LYS A 172 5.27 -8.90 -28.33
C LYS A 172 4.21 -9.50 -29.24
N VAL A 173 3.95 -10.81 -29.11
CA VAL A 173 3.00 -11.53 -29.96
C VAL A 173 1.58 -11.03 -29.75
N LEU A 174 1.13 -10.82 -28.51
CA LEU A 174 -0.20 -10.27 -28.23
C LEU A 174 -0.37 -8.87 -28.83
N ALA A 175 0.60 -7.98 -28.62
CA ALA A 175 0.57 -6.64 -29.20
C ALA A 175 0.63 -6.65 -30.74
N GLN A 176 1.35 -7.58 -31.36
CA GLN A 176 1.35 -7.78 -32.82
C GLN A 176 0.02 -8.33 -33.36
N LYS A 177 -0.64 -9.21 -32.61
CA LYS A 177 -1.89 -9.87 -32.99
C LYS A 177 -3.10 -8.94 -32.95
N TYR A 178 -3.09 -7.96 -32.04
CA TYR A 178 -4.17 -6.99 -31.84
C TYR A 178 -3.67 -5.54 -32.00
N PRO A 179 -3.08 -5.16 -33.15
CA PRO A 179 -2.33 -3.90 -33.28
C PRO A 179 -3.20 -2.64 -33.13
N SER A 180 -4.50 -2.74 -33.41
CA SER A 180 -5.48 -1.66 -33.23
C SER A 180 -6.10 -1.59 -31.84
N GLU A 181 -5.72 -2.48 -30.92
CA GLU A 181 -6.29 -2.58 -29.57
C GLU A 181 -5.25 -2.19 -28.52
N ASN A 182 -5.62 -1.28 -27.60
CA ASN A 182 -4.80 -1.07 -26.39
C ASN A 182 -5.07 -2.21 -25.41
N LEU A 183 -3.99 -2.76 -24.84
CA LEU A 183 -4.03 -4.01 -24.08
C LEU A 183 -3.71 -3.76 -22.60
N LEU A 184 -4.31 -4.57 -21.72
CA LEU A 184 -3.95 -4.66 -20.31
C LEU A 184 -3.56 -6.10 -19.97
N LEU A 185 -2.34 -6.34 -19.53
CA LEU A 185 -1.81 -7.66 -19.18
C LEU A 185 -1.69 -7.78 -17.66
N ILE A 186 -2.50 -8.64 -17.04
CA ILE A 186 -2.54 -8.85 -15.59
C ILE A 186 -1.72 -10.10 -15.20
N THR A 187 -0.68 -9.85 -14.43
CA THR A 187 0.52 -10.67 -14.26
C THR A 187 0.98 -10.70 -12.78
N HIS A 188 2.12 -11.33 -12.53
CA HIS A 188 2.84 -11.35 -11.26
C HIS A 188 3.99 -10.33 -11.24
N ARG A 189 4.66 -10.20 -10.10
CA ARG A 189 5.80 -9.27 -9.92
C ARG A 189 6.92 -9.54 -10.94
N GLY A 190 7.23 -10.81 -11.21
CA GLY A 190 8.28 -11.20 -12.14
C GLY A 190 8.05 -10.69 -13.57
N GLY A 191 6.79 -10.73 -14.03
CA GLY A 191 6.42 -10.27 -15.37
C GLY A 191 6.59 -8.76 -15.54
N VAL A 192 6.01 -7.96 -14.64
CA VAL A 192 6.18 -6.48 -14.65
C VAL A 192 7.66 -6.10 -14.60
N SER A 193 8.43 -6.72 -13.69
CA SER A 193 9.88 -6.47 -13.60
C SER A 193 10.63 -6.84 -14.87
N THR A 194 10.30 -7.96 -15.51
CA THR A 194 10.96 -8.42 -16.75
C THR A 194 10.76 -7.42 -17.89
N ILE A 195 9.52 -7.00 -18.12
CA ILE A 195 9.19 -6.04 -19.18
C ILE A 195 9.87 -4.70 -18.92
N LEU A 196 9.83 -4.23 -17.67
CA LEU A 196 10.45 -2.98 -17.26
C LEU A 196 11.97 -2.99 -17.44
N TYR A 197 12.68 -4.06 -17.03
CA TYR A 197 14.12 -4.21 -17.28
C TYR A 197 14.47 -4.36 -18.76
N LYS A 198 13.54 -4.85 -19.60
CA LYS A 198 13.78 -5.01 -21.04
C LYS A 198 13.74 -3.67 -21.78
N TYR A 199 12.82 -2.78 -21.40
CA TYR A 199 12.51 -1.56 -22.17
C TYR A 199 12.93 -0.25 -21.47
N LEU A 200 13.32 -0.27 -20.19
CA LEU A 200 13.87 0.90 -19.49
C LEU A 200 15.21 0.55 -18.85
N LYS A 201 16.29 1.10 -19.43
CA LYS A 201 17.67 0.63 -19.24
C LYS A 201 18.35 1.02 -17.92
N ASP A 202 17.69 1.78 -17.04
CA ASP A 202 18.28 2.23 -15.78
C ASP A 202 17.99 1.34 -14.56
N ALA A 203 18.99 1.22 -13.69
CA ALA A 203 19.03 0.54 -12.38
C ALA A 203 18.33 -0.84 -12.26
N THR A 204 19.16 -1.86 -12.03
CA THR A 204 18.89 -3.30 -12.04
C THR A 204 18.06 -3.85 -10.87
N LYS A 205 17.44 -2.99 -10.05
CA LYS A 205 16.66 -3.39 -8.87
C LYS A 205 15.42 -2.52 -8.72
N ARG A 206 14.25 -3.07 -8.99
CA ARG A 206 12.97 -2.35 -8.90
C ARG A 206 11.97 -3.07 -7.99
N LEU A 207 11.20 -2.28 -7.24
CA LEU A 207 10.06 -2.71 -6.44
C LEU A 207 8.80 -2.55 -7.30
N VAL A 208 7.90 -3.53 -7.24
CA VAL A 208 6.58 -3.51 -7.89
C VAL A 208 5.57 -3.84 -6.80
N ASN A 209 4.77 -2.86 -6.39
CA ASN A 209 3.74 -3.04 -5.38
C ASN A 209 2.55 -3.86 -5.93
N TYR A 210 1.65 -4.32 -5.06
CA TYR A 210 0.40 -4.94 -5.51
C TYR A 210 -0.41 -3.93 -6.34
N CYS A 211 -1.01 -4.39 -7.44
CA CYS A 211 -1.63 -3.54 -8.46
C CYS A 211 -0.69 -2.51 -9.13
N GLY A 212 0.62 -2.58 -8.90
CA GLY A 212 1.60 -1.74 -9.61
C GLY A 212 1.71 -2.13 -11.08
N CYS A 213 1.77 -1.15 -11.97
CA CYS A 213 1.79 -1.34 -13.42
C CYS A 213 2.92 -0.55 -14.11
N VAL A 214 3.22 -0.94 -15.33
CA VAL A 214 4.04 -0.17 -16.27
C VAL A 214 3.23 0.03 -17.55
N ASP A 215 3.23 1.27 -18.03
CA ASP A 215 2.49 1.71 -19.21
C ASP A 215 3.49 1.85 -20.37
N LEU A 216 3.25 1.09 -21.43
CA LEU A 216 4.13 0.97 -22.59
C LEU A 216 3.45 1.55 -23.81
N ARG A 217 4.24 2.11 -24.72
CA ARG A 217 3.79 2.59 -26.01
C ARG A 217 4.69 2.07 -27.11
N ARG A 218 4.09 1.73 -28.25
CA ARG A 218 4.80 1.38 -29.50
C ARG A 218 4.12 2.07 -30.68
N ARG A 219 4.87 2.32 -31.76
CA ARG A 219 4.28 2.81 -33.01
C ARG A 219 3.51 1.70 -33.73
N ASP A 220 2.46 2.09 -34.44
CA ASP A 220 1.71 1.18 -35.30
C ASP A 220 2.51 0.96 -36.60
N GLY A 221 3.28 -0.13 -36.64
CA GLY A 221 4.09 -0.51 -37.80
C GLY A 221 4.24 -2.02 -37.94
N PHE A 222 3.99 -2.52 -39.16
CA PHE A 222 4.20 -3.93 -39.55
C PHE A 222 5.70 -4.23 -39.77
N GLY A 223 6.53 -3.96 -38.76
CA GLY A 223 7.99 -4.18 -38.79
C GLY A 223 8.44 -5.20 -37.73
N GLU A 224 9.49 -5.96 -38.04
CA GLU A 224 9.99 -7.04 -37.17
C GLU A 224 10.55 -6.56 -35.82
N SER A 225 11.01 -5.31 -35.74
CA SER A 225 11.48 -4.69 -34.49
C SER A 225 10.34 -3.96 -33.76
N VAL A 226 9.52 -4.71 -33.01
CA VAL A 226 8.64 -4.11 -31.99
C VAL A 226 9.50 -3.61 -30.83
N ASP A 227 9.76 -2.31 -30.83
CA ASP A 227 10.38 -1.60 -29.70
C ASP A 227 9.29 -0.89 -28.89
N PHE A 228 9.26 -1.14 -27.59
CA PHE A 228 8.33 -0.51 -26.66
C PHE A 228 9.07 0.55 -25.87
N GLU A 229 8.47 1.73 -25.77
CA GLU A 229 8.86 2.80 -24.86
C GLU A 229 8.08 2.62 -23.55
N VAL A 230 8.76 2.66 -22.40
CA VAL A 230 8.08 2.85 -21.11
C VAL A 230 7.68 4.31 -21.02
N VAL A 231 6.37 4.57 -21.06
CA VAL A 231 5.81 5.92 -20.93
C VAL A 231 5.76 6.33 -19.47
N THR A 232 5.22 5.45 -18.62
CA THR A 232 4.92 5.76 -17.22
C THR A 232 4.78 4.46 -16.39
N SER A 233 4.71 4.52 -15.06
CA SER A 233 4.52 3.36 -14.17
C SER A 233 4.01 3.70 -12.74
N HIS A 234 2.78 3.27 -12.41
CA HIS A 234 2.21 3.43 -11.06
C HIS A 234 2.63 2.32 -10.09
N GLY A 235 2.98 2.67 -8.85
CA GLY A 235 3.31 1.68 -7.82
C GLY A 235 4.58 0.88 -8.10
N VAL A 236 5.47 1.44 -8.93
CA VAL A 236 6.77 0.87 -9.30
C VAL A 236 7.87 1.88 -9.00
N SER A 237 8.91 1.45 -8.28
CA SER A 237 10.00 2.33 -7.82
C SER A 237 11.37 1.67 -7.89
N PHE A 238 12.43 2.49 -7.84
CA PHE A 238 13.80 2.00 -7.69
C PHE A 238 14.04 1.44 -6.28
N ARG A 239 14.56 0.21 -6.16
CA ARG A 239 14.70 -0.50 -4.86
C ARG A 239 15.66 0.17 -3.88
N GLU A 240 16.63 0.94 -4.39
CA GLU A 240 17.69 1.55 -3.56
C GLU A 240 17.31 2.94 -3.03
N HIS A 241 16.31 3.58 -3.62
CA HIS A 241 15.92 4.96 -3.29
C HIS A 241 14.39 5.16 -3.12
N ASN A 242 13.58 4.13 -3.38
CA ASN A 242 12.11 4.16 -3.45
C ASN A 242 11.50 5.27 -4.33
N VAL A 243 12.30 5.88 -5.23
CA VAL A 243 11.87 6.90 -6.18
C VAL A 243 10.95 6.28 -7.25
N PRO A 244 9.75 6.84 -7.50
CA PRO A 244 8.89 6.44 -8.62
C PRO A 244 9.59 6.60 -9.96
N ILE A 245 9.31 5.71 -10.90
CA ILE A 245 10.01 5.72 -12.19
C ILE A 245 9.49 6.84 -13.11
N HIS A 246 8.17 6.97 -13.26
CA HIS A 246 7.44 8.13 -13.77
C HIS A 246 5.95 7.91 -13.41
N ASP A 247 5.22 8.84 -12.76
CA ASP A 247 3.73 8.93 -12.85
C ASP A 247 3.04 10.00 -11.96
N PRO A 248 1.85 10.52 -12.35
CA PRO A 248 0.85 11.10 -11.46
C PRO A 248 0.09 10.00 -10.68
N GLY A 249 -0.14 10.19 -9.37
CA GLY A 249 -0.70 9.17 -8.47
C GLY A 249 -2.22 8.95 -8.54
N THR A 250 -2.69 7.75 -8.15
CA THR A 250 -4.01 7.48 -7.49
C THR A 250 -4.05 6.09 -6.77
N PRO A 251 -4.90 5.84 -5.74
CA PRO A 251 -4.61 4.97 -4.56
C PRO A 251 -5.48 3.67 -4.38
N PRO A 252 -5.27 2.85 -3.30
CA PRO A 252 -5.92 1.53 -3.03
C PRO A 252 -7.07 1.56 -1.96
N THR A 253 -7.71 0.40 -1.62
CA THR A 253 -8.69 0.17 -0.49
C THR A 253 -8.77 -1.32 -0.02
N THR A 254 -9.65 -1.73 0.95
CA THR A 254 -9.32 -2.71 2.04
C THR A 254 -10.39 -3.75 2.59
N ILE A 255 -9.96 -5.00 2.84
CA ILE A 255 -10.17 -6.14 3.84
C ILE A 255 -11.53 -6.54 4.48
N ARG A 256 -11.74 -7.87 4.71
CA ARG A 256 -12.20 -8.49 6.01
C ARG A 256 -12.47 -10.02 6.08
N ALA A 257 -12.14 -10.61 7.24
CA ALA A 257 -12.90 -11.61 8.04
C ALA A 257 -12.30 -11.72 9.47
N ALA A 258 -13.01 -12.27 10.47
CA ALA A 258 -12.60 -12.30 11.90
C ALA A 258 -13.22 -13.47 12.70
N MET A 259 -12.70 -13.79 13.91
CA MET A 259 -13.33 -14.66 14.95
C MET A 259 -12.68 -14.49 16.35
N ALA A 260 -13.37 -14.94 17.41
CA ALA A 260 -12.96 -14.94 18.82
C ALA A 260 -13.63 -16.14 19.56
N SER A 261 -13.44 -16.49 20.85
CA SER A 261 -12.69 -15.97 22.01
C SER A 261 -12.59 -17.06 23.10
N SER A 262 -11.60 -17.04 24.02
CA SER A 262 -11.66 -17.84 25.27
C SER A 262 -10.87 -17.22 26.43
N ALA A 263 -11.25 -17.53 27.69
CA ALA A 263 -10.78 -16.86 28.91
C ALA A 263 -10.27 -17.83 29.99
N ASN A 264 -9.27 -17.40 30.79
CA ASN A 264 -9.18 -17.54 32.26
C ASN A 264 -7.75 -17.27 32.81
N SER A 265 -7.60 -16.28 33.70
CA SER A 265 -6.80 -16.40 34.95
C SER A 265 -7.10 -15.24 35.90
N ASN A 266 -6.99 -15.48 37.22
CA ASN A 266 -7.35 -14.51 38.27
C ASN A 266 -6.19 -13.59 38.68
N THR A 267 -5.76 -12.73 37.76
CA THR A 267 -5.12 -11.43 38.05
C THR A 267 -5.61 -10.46 36.99
N THR A 268 -6.30 -9.37 37.38
CA THR A 268 -6.77 -8.34 36.43
C THR A 268 -5.60 -7.49 35.98
N ASP A 269 -4.78 -8.07 35.11
CA ASP A 269 -3.73 -7.40 34.38
C ASP A 269 -4.38 -6.53 33.30
N GLU A 270 -4.42 -5.23 33.53
CA GLU A 270 -4.87 -4.28 32.50
C GLU A 270 -3.77 -4.07 31.48
N TYR A 271 -4.16 -3.79 30.23
CA TYR A 271 -3.22 -3.58 29.13
C TYR A 271 -3.47 -2.22 28.49
N GLN A 272 -2.40 -1.45 28.35
CA GLN A 272 -2.37 -0.21 27.58
C GLN A 272 -1.78 -0.50 26.20
N ASN A 273 -2.44 -0.01 25.16
CA ASN A 273 -2.06 -0.21 23.76
C ASN A 273 -1.74 1.14 23.11
N ILE A 274 -0.65 1.21 22.36
CA ILE A 274 -0.18 2.43 21.70
C ILE A 274 0.00 2.11 20.22
N LEU A 275 -0.72 2.82 19.36
CA LEU A 275 -0.52 2.81 17.92
C LEU A 275 0.40 3.96 17.54
N MET A 276 1.40 3.72 16.69
CA MET A 276 2.28 4.76 16.15
C MET A 276 2.33 4.67 14.63
N MET A 277 1.79 5.68 13.97
CA MET A 277 1.38 5.63 12.56
C MET A 277 2.10 6.69 11.71
N ARG A 278 2.61 6.28 10.55
CA ARG A 278 3.21 7.19 9.56
C ARG A 278 2.12 7.96 8.82
N HIS A 279 2.38 9.23 8.50
CA HIS A 279 1.55 10.00 7.57
C HIS A 279 1.34 9.32 6.19
N GLY A 280 0.34 9.80 5.45
CA GLY A 280 0.01 9.38 4.07
C GLY A 280 0.99 9.88 2.99
N ASP A 281 0.67 9.57 1.74
CA ASP A 281 1.41 9.98 0.53
C ASP A 281 1.46 11.51 0.35
N ARG A 282 2.66 12.06 0.13
CA ARG A 282 2.93 13.52 0.10
C ARG A 282 3.00 14.09 -1.32
N ILE A 283 2.62 15.35 -1.49
CA ILE A 283 2.66 16.05 -2.79
C ILE A 283 4.07 16.26 -3.35
N ASP A 284 5.09 16.51 -2.51
CA ASP A 284 6.48 16.68 -2.96
C ASP A 284 7.09 15.42 -3.62
N LYS A 285 6.49 14.24 -3.35
CA LYS A 285 6.93 12.97 -3.93
C LYS A 285 6.21 12.60 -5.23
N ILE A 286 5.19 13.36 -5.61
CA ILE A 286 4.36 13.13 -6.80
C ILE A 286 4.46 14.29 -7.80
N ASN A 287 4.59 15.53 -7.31
CA ASN A 287 4.75 16.74 -8.12
C ASN A 287 6.07 17.47 -7.78
N PRO A 288 7.14 17.26 -8.57
CA PRO A 288 8.42 17.95 -8.35
C PRO A 288 8.31 19.49 -8.40
N LEU A 289 7.42 20.04 -9.24
CA LEU A 289 7.21 21.49 -9.41
C LEU A 289 6.47 22.13 -8.23
N TRP A 290 5.95 21.34 -7.28
CA TRP A 290 5.34 21.88 -6.07
C TRP A 290 6.37 22.65 -5.21
N LEU A 291 7.63 22.19 -5.18
CA LEU A 291 8.70 22.82 -4.40
C LEU A 291 8.99 24.26 -4.86
N ASP A 292 8.88 24.54 -6.17
CA ASP A 292 9.15 25.86 -6.76
C ASP A 292 8.13 26.94 -6.37
N THR A 293 6.96 26.52 -5.87
CA THR A 293 5.81 27.42 -5.58
C THR A 293 5.31 27.33 -4.13
N ALA A 294 5.80 26.36 -3.35
CA ALA A 294 5.39 26.16 -1.96
C ALA A 294 5.92 27.27 -1.05
N SER A 295 5.03 27.84 -0.21
CA SER A 295 5.41 28.79 0.84
C SER A 295 6.20 28.13 1.98
N ARG A 296 5.98 26.83 2.22
CA ARG A 296 6.67 26.00 3.21
C ARG A 296 7.09 24.67 2.55
N PRO A 297 8.14 24.64 1.72
CA PRO A 297 8.51 23.45 0.94
C PRO A 297 8.97 22.25 1.80
N TRP A 298 9.30 22.50 3.07
CA TRP A 298 9.60 21.51 4.10
C TRP A 298 8.34 20.87 4.74
N ASP A 299 7.16 21.44 4.54
CA ASP A 299 5.88 20.94 5.09
C ASP A 299 4.86 20.61 3.98
N PRO A 300 5.12 19.60 3.13
CA PRO A 300 4.22 19.20 2.06
C PRO A 300 2.91 18.59 2.60
N PRO A 301 1.74 18.98 2.06
CA PRO A 301 0.49 18.28 2.28
C PRO A 301 0.46 16.90 1.62
N LEU A 302 -0.56 16.13 1.99
CA LEU A 302 -0.92 14.90 1.32
C LEU A 302 -1.47 15.19 -0.09
N VAL A 303 -1.24 14.26 -1.00
CA VAL A 303 -2.09 14.13 -2.20
C VAL A 303 -3.44 13.53 -1.84
N GLN A 304 -4.41 13.58 -2.75
CA GLN A 304 -5.72 12.93 -2.58
C GLN A 304 -5.58 11.46 -2.16
N ASP A 305 -4.56 10.77 -2.67
CA ASP A 305 -4.16 9.40 -2.33
C ASP A 305 -3.85 9.19 -0.86
N GLY A 306 -3.10 10.13 -0.27
CA GLY A 306 -2.69 10.07 1.12
C GLY A 306 -3.90 10.26 2.04
N LEU A 307 -4.84 11.14 1.65
CA LEU A 307 -6.11 11.33 2.35
C LEU A 307 -6.97 10.06 2.32
N VAL A 308 -7.19 9.50 1.12
CA VAL A 308 -7.99 8.27 0.93
C VAL A 308 -7.39 7.09 1.69
N ARG A 309 -6.06 6.87 1.57
CA ARG A 309 -5.35 5.82 2.31
C ARG A 309 -5.45 6.03 3.83
N ALA A 310 -5.32 7.27 4.30
CA ALA A 310 -5.44 7.57 5.73
C ALA A 310 -6.83 7.21 6.25
N PHE A 311 -7.89 7.67 5.59
CA PHE A 311 -9.28 7.38 5.97
C PHE A 311 -9.55 5.87 6.10
N GLN A 312 -9.16 5.12 5.08
CA GLN A 312 -9.34 3.67 5.03
C GLN A 312 -8.45 2.91 6.02
N THR A 313 -7.26 3.45 6.34
CA THR A 313 -6.45 2.92 7.44
C THR A 313 -7.15 3.15 8.77
N GLY A 314 -7.83 4.28 8.96
CA GLY A 314 -8.70 4.51 10.13
C GLY A 314 -9.88 3.54 10.20
N GLN A 315 -10.54 3.27 9.06
CA GLN A 315 -11.58 2.24 8.97
C GLN A 315 -11.00 0.86 9.34
N ARG A 316 -9.84 0.50 8.78
CA ARG A 316 -9.12 -0.74 9.07
C ARG A 316 -8.83 -0.88 10.56
N ILE A 317 -8.23 0.14 11.19
CA ILE A 317 -7.92 0.18 12.61
C ILE A 317 -9.19 -0.06 13.42
N ARG A 318 -10.25 0.75 13.22
CA ARG A 318 -11.59 0.58 13.85
C ARG A 318 -12.12 -0.85 13.74
N SER A 319 -11.78 -1.52 12.63
CA SER A 319 -12.29 -2.83 12.26
C SER A 319 -11.46 -4.02 12.77
N GLN A 320 -10.21 -3.80 13.17
CA GLN A 320 -9.24 -4.85 13.51
C GLN A 320 -8.78 -4.83 14.98
N ILE A 321 -8.61 -3.64 15.58
CA ILE A 321 -8.19 -3.55 16.99
C ILE A 321 -9.34 -3.97 17.92
N GLN A 322 -9.00 -4.59 19.04
CA GLN A 322 -9.97 -5.05 20.05
C GLN A 322 -10.02 -4.14 21.28
N PHE A 323 -9.54 -2.89 21.15
CA PHE A 323 -9.47 -1.90 22.21
C PHE A 323 -9.87 -0.51 21.67
N PRO A 324 -10.54 0.36 22.47
CA PRO A 324 -10.86 1.71 22.04
C PRO A 324 -9.61 2.61 22.07
N ILE A 325 -9.45 3.50 21.08
CA ILE A 325 -8.52 4.63 21.14
C ILE A 325 -9.19 5.77 21.90
N HIS A 326 -8.53 6.31 22.92
CA HIS A 326 -9.08 7.38 23.75
C HIS A 326 -8.44 8.75 23.40
N ARG A 327 -7.17 8.73 22.99
CA ARG A 327 -6.40 9.95 22.77
C ARG A 327 -5.45 9.82 21.58
N VAL A 328 -5.39 10.89 20.81
CA VAL A 328 -4.54 11.03 19.63
C VAL A 328 -3.55 12.16 19.85
N PHE A 329 -2.27 11.89 19.57
CA PHE A 329 -1.24 12.90 19.50
C PHE A 329 -0.71 13.01 18.07
N VAL A 330 -0.49 14.24 17.60
CA VAL A 330 -0.21 14.50 16.18
C VAL A 330 1.02 15.41 16.04
N SER A 331 1.97 14.97 15.23
CA SER A 331 3.07 15.81 14.75
C SER A 331 2.53 17.08 14.06
N PRO A 332 3.12 18.27 14.28
CA PRO A 332 2.59 19.53 13.74
C PRO A 332 2.67 19.64 12.19
N PHE A 333 3.47 18.79 11.55
CA PHE A 333 3.59 18.76 10.08
C PHE A 333 2.24 18.46 9.41
N ILE A 334 1.86 19.27 8.42
CA ILE A 334 0.53 19.27 7.80
C ILE A 334 0.11 17.89 7.27
N ARG A 335 1.08 17.12 6.74
CA ARG A 335 0.89 15.71 6.32
C ARG A 335 0.40 14.80 7.44
N CYS A 336 0.90 14.98 8.67
CA CYS A 336 0.47 14.20 9.84
C CYS A 336 -0.91 14.65 10.31
N VAL A 337 -1.18 15.96 10.34
CA VAL A 337 -2.48 16.54 10.68
C VAL A 337 -3.59 16.08 9.73
N GLN A 338 -3.33 16.10 8.41
CA GLN A 338 -4.24 15.58 7.40
C GLN A 338 -4.47 14.06 7.53
N THR A 339 -3.42 13.29 7.80
CA THR A 339 -3.56 11.83 8.04
C THR A 339 -4.42 11.57 9.28
N ALA A 340 -4.15 12.30 10.37
CA ALA A 340 -4.87 12.17 11.62
C ALA A 340 -6.34 12.56 11.49
N SER A 341 -6.67 13.66 10.80
CA SER A 341 -8.06 14.09 10.58
C SER A 341 -8.89 13.02 9.85
N GLU A 342 -8.36 12.45 8.77
CA GLU A 342 -9.02 11.37 8.01
C GLU A 342 -9.17 10.08 8.84
N VAL A 343 -8.14 9.68 9.60
CA VAL A 343 -8.22 8.49 10.48
C VAL A 343 -9.21 8.70 11.63
N ILE A 344 -9.20 9.87 12.27
CA ILE A 344 -10.14 10.24 13.34
C ILE A 344 -11.58 10.21 12.81
N ALA A 345 -11.83 10.74 11.60
CA ALA A 345 -13.15 10.68 10.97
C ALA A 345 -13.66 9.24 10.82
N ALA A 346 -12.81 8.32 10.35
CA ALA A 346 -13.18 6.91 10.20
C ALA A 346 -13.36 6.17 11.55
N LEU A 347 -12.52 6.47 12.55
CA LEU A 347 -12.62 5.91 13.91
C LEU A 347 -13.91 6.36 14.62
N SER A 348 -14.27 7.64 14.49
CA SER A 348 -15.43 8.24 15.17
C SER A 348 -16.75 8.18 14.39
N ALA A 349 -16.76 7.80 13.11
CA ALA A 349 -17.99 7.63 12.35
C ALA A 349 -19.00 6.73 13.10
N VAL A 350 -20.25 7.14 13.27
CA VAL A 350 -21.25 6.32 13.98
C VAL A 350 -21.52 5.04 13.19
N ASP A 351 -21.92 5.20 11.93
CA ASP A 351 -22.16 4.11 10.99
C ASP A 351 -20.89 3.71 10.22
N LEU A 352 -20.79 2.44 9.84
CA LEU A 352 -19.74 1.92 8.96
C LEU A 352 -20.26 1.88 7.52
N ASN A 353 -19.87 2.87 6.70
CA ASN A 353 -20.02 2.80 5.25
C ASN A 353 -18.73 2.18 4.64
N PRO A 354 -18.76 0.93 4.13
CA PRO A 354 -17.58 0.29 3.54
C PRO A 354 -17.17 0.91 2.19
N HIS A 355 -18.01 1.76 1.59
CA HIS A 355 -17.72 2.50 0.37
C HIS A 355 -17.30 3.96 0.62
N ALA A 356 -17.24 4.41 1.88
CA ALA A 356 -16.68 5.71 2.21
C ALA A 356 -15.16 5.71 1.93
N THR A 357 -14.68 6.77 1.30
CA THR A 357 -13.27 6.93 0.89
C THR A 357 -12.60 8.12 1.57
N SER A 358 -13.37 8.99 2.23
CA SER A 358 -12.89 10.18 2.92
C SER A 358 -13.80 10.57 4.09
N SER A 359 -13.27 11.44 4.95
CA SER A 359 -13.96 12.13 6.04
C SER A 359 -15.29 12.78 5.61
N LYS A 360 -15.38 13.23 4.35
CA LYS A 360 -16.59 13.85 3.76
C LYS A 360 -17.74 12.88 3.53
N ASP A 361 -17.45 11.58 3.47
CA ASP A 361 -18.44 10.51 3.29
C ASP A 361 -19.06 10.07 4.64
N VAL A 362 -18.61 10.65 5.77
CA VAL A 362 -19.09 10.34 7.12
C VAL A 362 -20.30 11.22 7.47
N ILE A 363 -21.47 10.59 7.50
CA ILE A 363 -22.76 11.27 7.78
C ILE A 363 -22.84 11.80 9.22
N SER A 364 -22.34 11.03 10.20
CA SER A 364 -22.37 11.41 11.61
C SER A 364 -21.17 10.84 12.38
N MET A 365 -20.72 11.58 13.39
CA MET A 365 -19.52 11.26 14.17
C MET A 365 -19.78 11.33 15.67
N ASP A 366 -19.33 10.32 16.39
CA ASP A 366 -19.21 10.35 17.84
C ASP A 366 -17.94 11.12 18.25
N LYS A 367 -18.16 12.39 18.63
CA LYS A 367 -17.13 13.32 19.09
C LYS A 367 -16.72 13.13 20.56
N SER A 368 -17.41 12.25 21.31
CA SER A 368 -17.21 12.11 22.77
C SER A 368 -16.12 11.12 23.16
N LYS A 369 -15.76 10.19 22.26
CA LYS A 369 -14.88 9.04 22.57
C LYS A 369 -13.39 9.31 22.48
N LEU A 370 -12.99 10.36 21.76
CA LEU A 370 -11.59 10.56 21.36
C LEU A 370 -11.21 12.03 21.47
N LYS A 371 -10.07 12.26 22.11
CA LYS A 371 -9.41 13.57 22.23
C LYS A 371 -8.20 13.65 21.29
N VAL A 372 -7.93 14.82 20.69
CA VAL A 372 -6.77 15.04 19.82
C VAL A 372 -5.94 16.25 20.27
N SER A 373 -4.62 16.12 20.18
CA SER A 373 -3.66 17.16 20.57
C SER A 373 -2.47 17.20 19.62
N ILE A 374 -1.91 18.39 19.38
CA ILE A 374 -0.59 18.52 18.72
C ILE A 374 0.51 18.22 19.74
N GLU A 375 1.55 17.50 19.33
CA GLU A 375 2.72 17.17 20.18
C GLU A 375 4.01 17.35 19.37
N PHE A 376 4.84 18.33 19.76
CA PHE A 376 6.06 18.67 19.03
C PHE A 376 7.11 17.56 19.07
N GLY A 377 7.09 16.69 20.09
CA GLY A 377 7.98 15.54 20.17
C GLY A 377 7.75 14.51 19.06
N LEU A 378 6.57 14.52 18.41
CA LEU A 378 6.27 13.68 17.23
C LEU A 378 6.77 14.28 15.91
N SER A 379 7.52 15.38 15.95
CA SER A 379 8.12 16.01 14.76
C SER A 379 9.04 15.08 13.98
N GLU A 380 9.20 15.36 12.70
CA GLU A 380 10.20 14.72 11.82
C GLU A 380 11.60 14.81 12.44
N MET A 381 12.52 13.95 12.01
CA MET A 381 13.93 14.16 12.34
C MET A 381 14.40 15.48 11.70
N LEU A 382 14.70 16.49 12.50
CA LEU A 382 15.07 17.83 12.05
C LEU A 382 16.55 17.94 11.71
N ASN A 383 16.96 17.22 10.67
CA ASN A 383 18.30 17.30 10.11
C ASN A 383 18.32 17.11 8.58
N SER A 384 19.51 17.23 8.00
CA SER A 384 19.75 17.10 6.55
C SER A 384 19.53 15.69 5.98
N MET A 385 19.35 14.66 6.81
CA MET A 385 19.06 13.30 6.36
C MET A 385 17.58 13.10 6.02
N ALA A 386 16.68 13.74 6.76
CA ALA A 386 15.23 13.61 6.57
C ALA A 386 14.59 14.81 5.86
N ILE A 387 15.19 16.01 5.99
CA ILE A 387 14.75 17.24 5.34
C ILE A 387 15.87 17.76 4.45
N MET A 388 15.61 17.93 3.15
CA MET A 388 16.62 18.41 2.21
C MET A 388 17.13 19.82 2.61
N PRO A 389 18.45 20.06 2.67
CA PRO A 389 19.01 21.36 3.06
C PRO A 389 18.46 22.54 2.23
N GLU A 390 18.11 22.30 0.98
CA GLU A 390 17.59 23.30 0.05
C GLU A 390 16.16 23.76 0.38
N VAL A 391 15.38 22.92 1.08
CA VAL A 391 13.98 23.21 1.45
C VAL A 391 13.81 23.61 2.92
N ALA A 392 14.84 23.42 3.75
CA ALA A 392 14.81 23.78 5.16
C ALA A 392 14.68 25.31 5.37
N PRO A 393 14.01 25.77 6.45
CA PRO A 393 13.99 27.18 6.82
C PRO A 393 15.42 27.73 6.99
N LYS A 394 15.73 28.84 6.32
CA LYS A 394 17.09 29.44 6.35
C LYS A 394 17.47 30.03 7.70
N ASP A 395 16.49 30.31 8.55
CA ASP A 395 16.62 30.75 9.93
C ASP A 395 16.51 29.59 10.93
N GLY A 396 16.36 28.34 10.46
CA GLY A 396 16.17 27.15 11.27
C GLY A 396 14.79 27.02 11.91
N LYS A 397 13.83 27.92 11.64
CA LYS A 397 12.55 27.98 12.34
C LYS A 397 11.45 27.21 11.62
N PHE A 398 11.07 26.09 12.22
CA PHE A 398 9.94 25.27 11.80
C PHE A 398 8.64 25.82 12.41
N ASP A 399 8.23 27.01 11.99
CA ASP A 399 7.06 27.70 12.54
C ASP A 399 5.73 27.06 12.07
N PHE A 400 4.81 26.89 13.03
CA PHE A 400 3.46 26.36 12.83
C PHE A 400 2.42 27.25 13.51
N LYS A 401 1.33 27.58 12.80
CA LYS A 401 0.16 28.21 13.41
C LYS A 401 -0.77 27.12 13.95
N ILE A 402 -0.59 26.75 15.21
CA ILE A 402 -1.26 25.61 15.85
C ILE A 402 -2.78 25.68 15.70
N SER A 403 -3.39 26.85 15.84
CA SER A 403 -4.84 27.02 15.66
C SER A 403 -5.34 26.73 14.24
N ASP A 404 -4.51 26.88 13.19
CA ASP A 404 -4.87 26.49 11.83
C ASP A 404 -4.79 24.98 11.63
N LEU A 405 -3.90 24.29 12.37
CA LEU A 405 -3.79 22.83 12.37
C LEU A 405 -4.94 22.19 13.16
N GLU A 406 -5.24 22.74 14.34
CA GLU A 406 -6.33 22.28 15.21
C GLU A 406 -7.69 22.42 14.53
N ALA A 407 -7.90 23.48 13.74
CA ALA A 407 -9.11 23.69 12.93
C ALA A 407 -9.33 22.63 11.83
N MET A 408 -8.35 21.77 11.55
CA MET A 408 -8.50 20.64 10.63
C MET A 408 -9.08 19.38 11.28
N PHE A 409 -9.14 19.33 12.61
CA PHE A 409 -9.79 18.25 13.33
C PHE A 409 -11.30 18.50 13.49
N PRO A 410 -12.12 17.46 13.70
CA PRO A 410 -13.54 17.63 13.95
C PRO A 410 -13.78 18.50 15.20
N GLU A 411 -14.58 19.55 15.02
CA GLU A 411 -14.93 20.52 16.08
C GLU A 411 -15.34 19.81 17.38
N GLY A 412 -14.70 20.19 18.49
CA GLY A 412 -14.98 19.65 19.82
C GLY A 412 -14.12 18.46 20.25
N MET A 413 -13.24 17.93 19.39
CA MET A 413 -12.30 16.85 19.76
C MET A 413 -10.94 17.35 20.27
N VAL A 414 -10.57 18.60 20.00
CA VAL A 414 -9.26 19.14 20.38
C VAL A 414 -9.18 19.31 21.90
N ASP A 415 -8.17 18.70 22.52
CA ASP A 415 -7.96 18.79 23.97
C ASP A 415 -6.96 19.89 24.31
N HIS A 416 -7.48 21.09 24.57
CA HIS A 416 -6.68 22.26 24.96
C HIS A 416 -6.22 22.23 26.44
N ASP A 417 -6.75 21.31 27.27
CA ASP A 417 -6.30 21.10 28.66
C ASP A 417 -5.04 20.22 28.74
N VAL A 418 -4.55 19.72 27.59
CA VAL A 418 -3.33 18.93 27.51
C VAL A 418 -2.11 19.79 27.84
N ASP A 419 -1.20 19.25 28.65
CA ASP A 419 0.15 19.79 28.83
C ASP A 419 1.09 18.98 27.92
N PRO A 420 1.63 19.57 26.82
CA PRO A 420 2.51 18.84 25.89
C PRO A 420 3.79 18.36 26.58
N VAL A 421 4.32 17.22 26.13
CA VAL A 421 5.61 16.70 26.63
C VAL A 421 6.74 17.56 26.08
N TYR A 422 6.71 17.89 24.78
CA TYR A 422 7.59 18.88 24.18
C TYR A 422 6.80 20.16 23.90
N LYS A 423 7.24 21.26 24.50
CA LYS A 423 6.61 22.59 24.39
C LYS A 423 7.15 23.40 23.21
N GLU A 424 8.24 22.95 22.62
CA GLU A 424 8.92 23.55 21.48
C GLU A 424 9.33 22.44 20.49
N MET A 425 9.67 22.82 19.26
CA MET A 425 10.20 21.91 18.24
C MET A 425 11.56 21.34 18.67
N PRO A 426 11.96 20.14 18.19
CA PRO A 426 13.35 19.70 18.26
C PRO A 426 14.30 20.73 17.63
N GLU A 427 15.56 20.74 18.05
CA GLU A 427 16.56 21.64 17.44
C GLU A 427 16.99 21.13 16.05
N TRP A 428 17.21 22.05 15.12
CA TRP A 428 17.74 21.71 13.80
C TRP A 428 19.20 21.26 13.91
N GLY A 429 19.48 20.07 13.36
CA GLY A 429 20.78 19.40 13.45
C GLY A 429 20.80 18.20 14.39
N GLU A 430 19.66 17.79 14.97
CA GLU A 430 19.60 16.61 15.86
C GLU A 430 20.18 15.35 15.18
N THR A 431 20.91 14.57 15.94
CA THR A 431 21.47 13.28 15.51
C THR A 431 20.39 12.20 15.40
N VAL A 432 20.72 11.08 14.75
CA VAL A 432 19.82 9.91 14.67
C VAL A 432 19.58 9.32 16.06
N GLU A 433 20.61 9.39 16.91
CA GLU A 433 20.61 8.97 18.31
C GLU A 433 19.69 9.85 19.16
N GLU A 434 19.82 11.19 19.10
CA GLU A 434 18.94 12.13 19.83
C GLU A 434 17.48 12.01 19.38
N CYS A 435 17.25 11.90 18.06
CA CYS A 435 15.93 11.64 17.49
C CYS A 435 15.33 10.32 17.99
N THR A 436 16.16 9.28 18.10
CA THR A 436 15.77 7.97 18.65
C THR A 436 15.39 8.05 20.13
N GLU A 437 16.22 8.70 20.95
CA GLU A 437 15.95 8.92 22.37
C GLU A 437 14.68 9.76 22.57
N ARG A 438 14.48 10.80 21.76
CA ARG A 438 13.27 11.63 21.73
C ARG A 438 12.01 10.79 21.45
N PHE A 439 11.98 9.98 20.38
CA PHE A 439 10.80 9.18 20.07
C PHE A 439 10.51 8.12 21.14
N LEU A 440 11.51 7.38 21.60
CA LEU A 440 11.32 6.35 22.63
C LEU A 440 10.95 6.95 23.99
N GLY A 441 11.59 8.05 24.38
CA GLY A 441 11.29 8.81 25.59
C GLY A 441 9.88 9.40 25.58
N LEU A 442 9.44 9.94 24.43
CA LEU A 442 8.09 10.48 24.26
C LEU A 442 7.02 9.39 24.33
N VAL A 443 7.17 8.28 23.59
CA VAL A 443 6.22 7.15 23.61
C VAL A 443 6.03 6.65 25.04
N LYS A 444 7.14 6.49 25.79
CA LYS A 444 7.08 6.12 27.20
C LYS A 444 6.38 7.19 28.06
N THR A 445 6.75 8.46 27.91
CA THR A 445 6.22 9.57 28.73
C THR A 445 4.73 9.78 28.52
N LEU A 446 4.25 9.76 27.26
CA LEU A 446 2.82 9.85 26.97
C LEU A 446 2.06 8.64 27.52
N ALA A 447 2.59 7.44 27.35
CA ALA A 447 1.96 6.24 27.90
C ALA A 447 1.87 6.30 29.45
N ASP A 448 2.93 6.77 30.12
CA ASP A 448 2.98 6.95 31.58
C ASP A 448 2.08 8.07 32.10
N LYS A 449 1.85 9.13 31.29
CA LYS A 449 0.95 10.24 31.62
C LYS A 449 -0.53 9.84 31.54
N TYR A 450 -0.87 8.87 30.69
CA TYR A 450 -2.25 8.41 30.46
C TYR A 450 -2.38 6.87 30.57
N PRO A 451 -2.01 6.25 31.70
CA PRO A 451 -1.77 4.80 31.75
C PRO A 451 -3.04 3.93 31.59
N SER A 452 -4.22 4.50 31.81
CA SER A 452 -5.53 3.87 31.55
C SER A 452 -6.08 4.14 30.15
N GLU A 453 -5.38 4.91 29.31
CA GLU A 453 -5.81 5.28 27.97
C GLU A 453 -4.94 4.61 26.89
N ASN A 454 -5.57 3.93 25.93
CA ASN A 454 -4.90 3.55 24.69
C ASN A 454 -4.72 4.77 23.77
N LEU A 455 -3.52 4.89 23.20
CA LEU A 455 -3.06 6.07 22.46
C LEU A 455 -2.88 5.77 20.97
N LEU A 456 -3.01 6.78 20.12
CA LEU A 456 -2.63 6.74 18.70
C LEU A 456 -1.79 7.97 18.36
N LEU A 457 -0.58 7.75 17.85
CA LEU A 457 0.47 8.75 17.66
C LEU A 457 0.77 8.91 16.17
N PHE A 458 0.56 10.10 15.60
CA PHE A 458 0.83 10.37 14.18
C PHE A 458 2.17 11.05 13.98
N THR A 459 3.02 10.43 13.17
CA THR A 459 4.44 10.78 13.00
C THR A 459 4.94 10.44 11.60
N HIS A 460 6.26 10.42 11.44
CA HIS A 460 6.99 10.23 10.21
C HIS A 460 7.58 8.81 10.12
N GLY A 461 8.26 8.52 9.01
CA GLY A 461 8.83 7.19 8.78
C GLY A 461 9.82 6.79 9.86
N GLU A 462 10.64 7.73 10.32
CA GLU A 462 11.69 7.49 11.30
C GLU A 462 11.15 7.11 12.69
N GLY A 463 10.15 7.84 13.18
CA GLY A 463 9.52 7.53 14.47
C GLY A 463 8.92 6.11 14.50
N VAL A 464 8.16 5.74 13.45
CA VAL A 464 7.60 4.38 13.34
C VAL A 464 8.72 3.33 13.21
N ARG A 465 9.74 3.59 12.38
CA ARG A 465 10.89 2.70 12.15
C ARG A 465 11.58 2.37 13.47
N THR A 466 11.98 3.40 14.21
CA THR A 466 12.76 3.28 15.44
C THR A 466 11.95 2.64 16.56
N THR A 467 10.72 3.11 16.80
CA THR A 467 9.84 2.52 17.82
C THR A 467 9.55 1.03 17.54
N PHE A 468 9.28 0.65 16.30
CA PHE A 468 9.09 -0.76 15.94
C PHE A 468 10.40 -1.57 16.07
N ALA A 469 11.50 -1.09 15.49
CA ALA A 469 12.80 -1.76 15.51
C ALA A 469 13.29 -2.05 16.94
N THR A 470 13.24 -1.05 17.83
CA THR A 470 13.70 -1.17 19.22
C THR A 470 12.86 -2.17 20.01
N TYR A 471 11.53 -2.06 20.00
CA TYR A 471 10.69 -2.94 20.82
C TYR A 471 10.52 -4.35 20.23
N LYS A 472 10.56 -4.52 18.90
CA LYS A 472 10.54 -5.83 18.23
C LYS A 472 11.92 -6.52 18.26
N LYS A 473 13.01 -5.75 18.44
CA LYS A 473 14.42 -6.17 18.31
C LYS A 473 14.75 -6.69 16.90
N VAL A 474 14.49 -5.86 15.90
CA VAL A 474 14.69 -6.16 14.47
C VAL A 474 15.31 -4.96 13.74
N ASP A 475 15.96 -5.21 12.60
CA ASP A 475 16.45 -4.14 11.73
C ASP A 475 15.38 -3.77 10.69
N THR A 476 14.83 -2.55 10.74
CA THR A 476 13.72 -2.11 9.89
C THR A 476 14.23 -1.28 8.71
N TYR A 477 14.02 -1.79 7.49
CA TYR A 477 14.57 -1.22 6.24
C TYR A 477 13.55 -0.48 5.38
N ASP A 478 12.25 -0.59 5.65
CA ASP A 478 11.21 0.15 4.93
C ASP A 478 9.96 0.35 5.80
N VAL A 479 9.33 1.52 5.68
CA VAL A 479 8.10 1.91 6.38
C VAL A 479 7.20 2.64 5.38
N GLU A 480 6.15 2.00 4.90
CA GLU A 480 5.22 2.53 3.90
C GLU A 480 4.34 3.66 4.48
N TYR A 481 3.73 4.48 3.62
CA TYR A 481 2.74 5.48 4.06
C TYR A 481 1.54 4.81 4.73
N CYS A 482 1.06 5.40 5.82
CA CYS A 482 0.03 4.83 6.70
C CYS A 482 0.41 3.51 7.40
N ALA A 483 1.68 3.08 7.35
CA ALA A 483 2.15 1.97 8.18
C ALA A 483 2.02 2.30 9.67
N CYS A 484 1.68 1.31 10.50
CA CYS A 484 1.41 1.47 11.92
C CYS A 484 2.15 0.43 12.74
N ALA A 485 2.94 0.86 13.74
CA ALA A 485 3.45 0.01 14.79
C ALA A 485 2.42 -0.09 15.92
N GLU A 486 2.15 -1.31 16.39
CA GLU A 486 1.25 -1.56 17.52
C GLU A 486 2.10 -2.02 18.72
N LEU A 487 2.08 -1.25 19.79
CA LEU A 487 2.71 -1.61 21.06
C LEU A 487 1.64 -1.98 22.08
N ARG A 488 1.96 -2.92 22.95
CA ARG A 488 1.18 -3.21 24.16
C ARG A 488 2.10 -3.20 25.36
N ARG A 489 1.58 -2.81 26.53
CA ARG A 489 2.24 -3.05 27.82
C ARG A 489 1.23 -3.40 28.88
N LYS A 490 1.65 -4.20 29.86
CA LYS A 490 0.89 -4.49 31.07
C LYS A 490 0.93 -3.31 32.02
N VAL A 491 -0.20 -2.97 32.62
CA VAL A 491 -0.37 -1.90 33.61
C VAL A 491 -1.06 -2.50 34.84
N SER A 492 -0.62 -2.11 36.03
CA SER A 492 -1.30 -2.48 37.28
C SER A 492 -1.36 -1.29 38.24
N SER A 493 -2.51 -1.14 38.90
CA SER A 493 -2.67 -0.20 40.00
C SER A 493 -2.33 -0.89 41.32
N GLN A 494 -1.41 -0.33 42.09
CA GLN A 494 -1.09 -0.75 43.46
C GLN A 494 -1.00 0.49 44.35
N ASP A 495 -1.85 0.54 45.38
CA ASP A 495 -1.84 1.56 46.44
C ASP A 495 -1.90 3.01 45.91
N GLY A 496 -2.67 3.23 44.85
CA GLY A 496 -2.79 4.54 44.18
C GLY A 496 -1.62 4.91 43.26
N SER A 497 -0.57 4.09 43.21
CA SER A 497 0.53 4.19 42.25
C SER A 497 0.30 3.26 41.06
N THR A 498 0.45 3.78 39.84
CA THR A 498 0.35 2.96 38.63
C THR A 498 1.73 2.43 38.24
N LYS A 499 1.88 1.11 38.17
CA LYS A 499 3.09 0.44 37.69
C LYS A 499 2.86 -0.04 36.27
N ALA A 500 3.76 0.34 35.36
CA ALA A 500 3.74 -0.11 33.98
C ALA A 500 4.92 -1.04 33.69
N GLY A 501 4.66 -2.09 32.91
CA GLY A 501 5.68 -2.99 32.37
C GLY A 501 6.38 -2.41 31.13
N GLY A 502 7.31 -3.18 30.57
CA GLY A 502 7.90 -2.89 29.27
C GLY A 502 6.90 -3.05 28.13
N PHE A 503 7.20 -2.44 26.98
CA PHE A 503 6.43 -2.60 25.75
C PHE A 503 6.81 -3.89 25.01
N GLU A 504 5.81 -4.56 24.45
CA GLU A 504 5.94 -5.60 23.45
C GLU A 504 5.27 -5.13 22.15
N VAL A 505 5.79 -5.55 21.00
CA VAL A 505 5.19 -5.22 19.69
C VAL A 505 4.17 -6.30 19.33
N MET A 506 2.95 -5.85 19.10
CA MET A 506 1.82 -6.67 18.67
C MET A 506 1.70 -6.69 17.14
N THR A 507 0.96 -7.66 16.62
CA THR A 507 0.75 -7.85 15.18
C THR A 507 -0.74 -7.94 14.82
N SER A 508 -1.65 -7.35 15.61
CA SER A 508 -3.10 -7.52 15.41
C SER A 508 -3.61 -6.77 14.17
N LEU A 509 -2.98 -5.64 13.83
CA LEU A 509 -3.15 -4.95 12.54
C LEU A 509 -2.44 -5.67 11.36
N GLY A 510 -1.68 -6.73 11.64
CA GLY A 510 -0.61 -7.26 10.79
C GLY A 510 0.60 -6.33 10.75
N GLU A 511 1.76 -6.84 10.35
CA GLU A 511 2.99 -6.03 10.14
C GLU A 511 2.91 -5.24 8.82
N VAL A 512 1.77 -4.56 8.59
CA VAL A 512 1.42 -3.97 7.31
C VAL A 512 2.14 -2.64 7.12
N GLY A 513 2.93 -2.61 6.04
CA GLY A 513 3.74 -1.47 5.67
C GLY A 513 5.09 -1.38 6.40
N ILE A 514 5.40 -2.23 7.37
CA ILE A 514 6.71 -2.24 8.05
C ILE A 514 7.51 -3.46 7.56
N LYS A 515 8.69 -3.24 6.97
CA LYS A 515 9.55 -4.31 6.46
C LYS A 515 10.88 -4.33 7.21
N TYR A 516 11.24 -5.50 7.72
CA TYR A 516 12.40 -5.68 8.58
C TYR A 516 13.15 -7.00 8.31
N HIS A 517 14.37 -7.07 8.83
CA HIS A 517 15.18 -8.27 8.94
C HIS A 517 15.22 -8.75 10.39
N SER A 518 14.95 -10.03 10.62
CA SER A 518 15.19 -10.65 11.92
C SER A 518 16.67 -10.61 12.23
N LEU A 519 17.04 -10.13 13.42
CA LEU A 519 18.42 -10.25 13.91
C LEU A 519 18.73 -11.72 14.13
N THR A 520 19.54 -12.32 13.25
CA THR A 520 20.09 -13.65 13.49
C THR A 520 21.04 -13.57 14.67
N THR A 521 20.65 -14.14 15.81
CA THR A 521 21.59 -14.47 16.87
C THR A 521 22.65 -15.43 16.31
N THR A 522 23.84 -14.92 16.05
CA THR A 522 25.04 -15.75 16.00
C THR A 522 25.21 -16.37 17.38
N ALA A 523 24.73 -17.60 17.55
CA ALA A 523 25.07 -18.40 18.72
C ALA A 523 26.59 -18.58 18.75
N ASP A 524 27.18 -18.37 19.93
CA ASP A 524 28.61 -18.52 20.14
C ASP A 524 29.12 -19.90 19.70
N LYS A 525 30.34 -19.93 19.16
CA LYS A 525 31.11 -21.13 18.85
C LYS A 525 32.48 -21.05 19.52
#